data_AF-A0A929W1I2-F1
#
_entry.id   AF-A0A929W1I2-F1
#
_cell.length_a   1.000
_cell.length_b   1.000
_cell.length_c   1.000
_cell.angle_alpha   90.00
_cell.angle_beta   90.00
_cell.angle_gamma   90.00
#
_symmetry.space_group_name_H-M   'P 1'
#
loop_
_entity.id
_entity.type
_entity.pdbx_description
1 polymer ?
#
loop_
_entity_poly.entity_id
_entity_poly.type
_entity_poly.pdbx_seq_one_letter_code
_entity_poly.pdbx_strand_id
1 'polypeptide(L)'
;MGFFKNQLDNFKQSIENQLDNFKQSVPDERLDELEAQGYDVSEYRKAKQNARSAKNAILEEIRNAHENCTNLTKLEPYMKTPRNIESEFFKAVAGKAPWFGKDKWRRKYSEGPIVYRGVVAAQSELYKPSDKGEDAFYAVTIVAVDKAHQCNEEWMQRVIKQLQDMQAGKVDTPSDCAELVDMMDEVDNEGDWRTGMLGMSIAEGAEAYYRKDVFFRKNLPNGFLPTNGILPQVCTNIPVKESHLPLTDDIPVQFYMD
;
A
#
# COMPACT_ATOMS: atom_id res chain seq x y z
N MET A 1 30.01 16.86 -40.09
CA MET A 1 29.59 15.46 -39.85
C MET A 1 28.93 15.24 -38.49
N GLY A 2 29.31 15.94 -37.41
CA GLY A 2 28.68 15.74 -36.08
C GLY A 2 27.20 16.13 -35.97
N PHE A 3 26.76 17.18 -36.67
CA PHE A 3 25.36 17.65 -36.63
C PHE A 3 24.35 16.63 -37.20
N PHE A 4 24.66 16.04 -38.35
CA PHE A 4 23.82 15.01 -38.97
C PHE A 4 23.81 13.70 -38.17
N LYS A 5 24.92 13.35 -37.53
CA LYS A 5 24.98 12.19 -36.63
C LYS A 5 24.08 12.38 -35.41
N ASN A 6 24.17 13.54 -34.76
CA ASN A 6 23.30 13.87 -33.62
C ASN A 6 21.81 13.90 -33.98
N GLN A 7 21.45 14.42 -35.17
CA GLN A 7 20.05 14.39 -35.64
C GLN A 7 19.55 12.97 -35.89
N LEU A 8 20.38 12.10 -36.49
CA LEU A 8 20.02 10.70 -36.73
C LEU A 8 19.88 9.92 -35.43
N ASP A 9 20.79 10.15 -34.46
CA ASP A 9 20.75 9.48 -33.15
C ASP A 9 19.50 9.90 -32.35
N ASN A 10 19.16 11.19 -32.36
CA ASN A 10 17.92 11.69 -31.74
C ASN A 10 16.66 11.11 -32.40
N PHE A 11 16.66 10.98 -33.73
CA PHE A 11 15.53 10.40 -34.47
C PHE A 11 15.33 8.92 -34.13
N LYS A 12 16.43 8.14 -34.05
CA LYS A 12 16.38 6.74 -33.62
C LYS A 12 15.83 6.60 -32.21
N GLN A 13 16.34 7.41 -31.28
CA GLN A 13 15.84 7.42 -29.90
C GLN A 13 14.34 7.73 -29.83
N SER A 14 13.87 8.68 -30.66
CA SER A 14 12.44 9.01 -30.71
C SER A 14 11.58 7.84 -31.19
N ILE A 15 12.05 7.06 -32.17
CA ILE A 15 11.33 5.87 -32.66
C ILE A 15 11.33 4.77 -31.60
N GLU A 16 12.47 4.53 -30.96
CA GLU A 16 12.60 3.54 -29.88
C GLU A 16 11.66 3.87 -28.72
N ASN A 17 11.62 5.13 -28.28
CA ASN A 17 10.70 5.58 -27.23
C ASN A 17 9.22 5.39 -27.64
N GLN A 18 8.87 5.67 -28.89
CA GLN A 18 7.50 5.44 -29.38
C GLN A 18 7.14 3.96 -29.41
N LEU A 19 8.07 3.10 -29.81
CA LEU A 19 7.88 1.66 -29.83
C LEU A 19 7.71 1.09 -28.42
N ASP A 20 8.53 1.53 -27.46
CA ASP A 20 8.41 1.10 -26.07
C ASP A 20 7.10 1.57 -25.44
N ASN A 21 6.69 2.81 -25.71
CA ASN A 21 5.38 3.31 -25.27
C ASN A 21 4.24 2.47 -25.86
N PHE A 22 4.33 2.10 -27.13
CA PHE A 22 3.34 1.22 -27.77
C PHE A 22 3.31 -0.16 -27.09
N LYS A 23 4.47 -0.81 -26.91
CA LYS A 23 4.56 -2.11 -26.24
C LYS A 23 3.95 -2.09 -24.85
N GLN A 24 4.20 -1.02 -24.09
CA GLN A 24 3.65 -0.84 -22.74
C GLN A 24 2.13 -0.62 -22.73
N SER A 25 1.59 0.02 -23.77
CA SER A 25 0.15 0.35 -23.87
C SER A 25 -0.77 -0.84 -24.18
N VAL A 26 -0.23 -1.98 -24.63
CA VAL A 26 -1.03 -3.16 -24.94
C VAL A 26 -1.60 -3.75 -23.65
N PRO A 27 -2.93 -3.94 -23.50
CA PRO A 27 -3.52 -4.53 -22.29
C PRO A 27 -3.01 -5.93 -21.98
N ASP A 28 -2.90 -6.29 -20.70
CA ASP A 28 -2.42 -7.62 -20.30
C ASP A 28 -3.36 -8.74 -20.77
N GLU A 29 -4.69 -8.53 -20.77
CA GLU A 29 -5.62 -9.54 -21.30
C GLU A 29 -5.38 -9.81 -22.79
N ARG A 30 -5.00 -8.78 -23.55
CA ARG A 30 -4.66 -8.94 -24.96
C ARG A 30 -3.37 -9.71 -25.17
N LEU A 31 -2.39 -9.54 -24.28
CA LEU A 31 -1.15 -10.31 -24.32
C LEU A 31 -1.44 -11.79 -24.01
N ASP A 32 -2.30 -12.07 -23.02
CA ASP A 32 -2.73 -13.42 -22.67
C ASP A 32 -3.41 -14.11 -23.86
N GLU A 33 -4.32 -13.42 -24.56
CA GLU A 33 -4.98 -13.94 -25.77
C GLU A 33 -3.98 -14.29 -26.88
N LEU A 34 -2.96 -13.46 -27.08
CA LEU A 34 -1.93 -13.66 -28.11
C LEU A 34 -1.01 -14.84 -27.74
N GLU A 35 -0.59 -14.94 -26.48
CA GLU A 35 0.18 -16.09 -25.98
C GLU A 35 -0.61 -17.39 -26.13
N ALA A 36 -1.90 -17.39 -25.80
CA ALA A 36 -2.78 -18.55 -25.96
C ALA A 36 -2.94 -18.99 -27.42
N GLN A 37 -2.80 -18.05 -28.37
CA GLN A 37 -2.78 -18.32 -29.82
C GLN A 37 -1.39 -18.75 -30.33
N GLY A 38 -0.37 -18.79 -29.47
CA GLY A 38 0.99 -19.18 -29.81
C GLY A 38 1.86 -18.06 -30.37
N TYR A 39 1.44 -16.79 -30.25
CA TYR A 39 2.29 -15.65 -30.59
C TYR A 39 3.33 -15.39 -29.50
N ASP A 40 4.57 -15.10 -29.90
CA ASP A 40 5.61 -14.62 -28.97
C ASP A 40 5.36 -13.14 -28.64
N VAL A 41 5.04 -12.86 -27.37
CA VAL A 41 4.87 -11.50 -26.85
C VAL A 41 5.91 -11.14 -25.78
N SER A 42 7.00 -11.90 -25.69
CA SER A 42 8.03 -11.75 -24.66
C SER A 42 8.60 -10.32 -24.59
N GLU A 43 8.75 -9.66 -25.74
CA GLU A 43 9.16 -8.26 -25.84
C GLU A 43 8.18 -7.26 -25.21
N TYR A 44 6.87 -7.54 -25.26
CA TYR A 44 5.84 -6.68 -24.64
C TYR A 44 5.87 -6.84 -23.12
N ARG A 45 5.93 -8.10 -22.64
CA ARG A 45 6.07 -8.41 -21.21
C ARG A 45 7.31 -7.76 -20.62
N LYS A 46 8.44 -7.87 -21.33
CA LYS A 46 9.70 -7.26 -20.93
C LYS A 46 9.63 -5.74 -20.89
N ALA A 47 9.03 -5.10 -21.89
CA ALA A 47 8.86 -3.64 -21.91
C ALA A 47 8.03 -3.15 -20.72
N LYS A 48 6.93 -3.83 -20.39
CA LYS A 48 6.12 -3.53 -19.19
C LYS A 48 6.90 -3.73 -17.90
N GLN A 49 7.63 -4.84 -17.76
CA GLN A 49 8.44 -5.11 -16.58
C GLN A 49 9.53 -4.05 -16.37
N ASN A 50 10.19 -3.63 -17.45
CA ASN A 50 11.19 -2.57 -17.39
C ASN A 50 10.59 -1.24 -16.94
N ALA A 51 9.40 -0.88 -17.45
CA ALA A 51 8.70 0.33 -17.03
C ALA A 51 8.30 0.30 -15.55
N ARG A 52 7.75 -0.83 -15.07
CA ARG A 52 7.43 -1.05 -13.65
C ARG A 52 8.67 -0.94 -12.77
N SER A 53 9.75 -1.59 -13.17
CA SER A 53 11.03 -1.55 -12.44
C SER A 53 11.60 -0.13 -12.36
N ALA A 54 11.52 0.64 -13.44
CA ALA A 54 11.94 2.04 -13.47
C ALA A 54 11.06 2.94 -12.59
N LYS A 55 9.72 2.76 -12.65
CA LYS A 55 8.77 3.46 -11.75
C LYS A 55 9.12 3.18 -10.28
N ASN A 56 9.33 1.92 -9.93
CA ASN A 56 9.63 1.51 -8.56
C ASN A 56 10.98 2.04 -8.07
N ALA A 57 12.00 2.08 -8.93
CA ALA A 57 13.29 2.68 -8.59
C ALA A 57 13.18 4.19 -8.28
N ILE A 58 12.38 4.93 -9.07
CA ILE A 58 12.11 6.36 -8.82
C ILE A 58 11.34 6.53 -7.50
N LEU A 59 10.33 5.70 -7.23
CA LEU A 59 9.58 5.74 -5.97
C LEU A 59 10.47 5.43 -4.76
N GLU A 60 11.38 4.47 -4.90
CA GLU A 60 12.37 4.14 -3.87
C GLU A 60 13.33 5.30 -3.63
N GLU A 61 13.79 6.00 -4.68
CA GLU A 61 14.60 7.21 -4.55
C GLU A 61 13.84 8.33 -3.81
N ILE A 62 12.58 8.59 -4.18
CA ILE A 62 11.73 9.59 -3.50
C ILE A 62 11.56 9.23 -2.02
N ARG A 63 11.25 7.95 -1.73
CA ARG A 63 11.08 7.46 -0.35
C ARG A 63 12.36 7.62 0.46
N ASN A 64 13.51 7.30 -0.11
CA ASN A 64 14.80 7.37 0.58
C ASN A 64 15.33 8.81 0.73
N ALA A 65 14.80 9.77 -0.05
CA ALA A 65 15.15 11.18 0.06
C ALA A 65 14.50 11.88 1.28
N HIS A 66 13.48 11.27 1.89
CA HIS A 66 12.70 11.86 2.97
C HIS A 66 12.53 10.90 4.15
N GLU A 67 13.06 11.27 5.31
CA GLU A 67 12.86 10.51 6.54
C GLU A 67 11.57 10.94 7.26
N ASN A 68 10.82 9.95 7.75
CA ASN A 68 9.56 10.12 8.48
C ASN A 68 9.41 8.99 9.49
N CYS A 69 10.24 9.04 10.51
CA CYS A 69 10.27 8.03 11.55
C CYS A 69 9.05 8.14 12.48
N THR A 70 8.45 7.01 12.78
CA THR A 70 7.41 6.87 13.80
C THR A 70 7.97 6.12 15.00
N ASN A 71 7.35 6.29 16.17
CA ASN A 71 7.72 5.62 17.40
C ASN A 71 6.54 4.76 17.88
N LEU A 72 6.44 3.55 17.32
CA LEU A 72 5.34 2.62 17.61
C LEU A 72 5.33 2.13 19.06
N THR A 73 6.45 2.19 19.78
CA THR A 73 6.54 1.81 21.21
C THR A 73 5.71 2.74 22.11
N LYS A 74 5.44 3.99 21.68
CA LYS A 74 4.56 4.92 22.40
C LYS A 74 3.12 4.41 22.51
N LEU A 75 2.75 3.40 21.73
CA LEU A 75 1.42 2.80 21.77
C LEU A 75 1.25 1.73 22.85
N GLU A 76 2.34 1.25 23.48
CA GLU A 76 2.29 0.23 24.54
C GLU A 76 1.25 0.50 25.63
N PRO A 77 1.09 1.74 26.16
CA PRO A 77 0.07 2.04 27.17
C PRO A 77 -1.38 1.84 26.70
N TYR A 78 -1.61 1.83 25.38
CA TYR A 78 -2.94 1.75 24.75
C TYR A 78 -3.25 0.37 24.16
N MET A 79 -2.32 -0.58 24.21
CA MET A 79 -2.49 -1.94 23.66
C MET A 79 -3.50 -2.78 24.45
N LYS A 80 -3.64 -2.52 25.76
CA LYS A 80 -4.52 -3.31 26.63
C LYS A 80 -5.98 -2.96 26.39
N THR A 81 -6.78 -3.99 26.12
CA THR A 81 -8.24 -3.89 26.01
C THR A 81 -8.95 -4.52 27.23
N PRO A 82 -10.15 -4.04 27.61
CA PRO A 82 -10.80 -2.84 27.10
C PRO A 82 -10.07 -1.56 27.55
N ARG A 83 -9.96 -0.58 26.65
CA ARG A 83 -9.38 0.75 26.92
C ARG A 83 -10.33 1.62 27.75
N ASN A 84 -9.76 2.55 28.52
CA ASN A 84 -10.54 3.54 29.28
C ASN A 84 -11.21 4.53 28.33
N ILE A 85 -12.55 4.58 28.35
CA ILE A 85 -13.37 5.45 27.49
C ILE A 85 -13.21 6.95 27.80
N GLU A 86 -12.72 7.28 29.00
CA GLU A 86 -12.46 8.66 29.41
C GLU A 86 -11.04 9.12 29.05
N SER A 87 -10.20 8.23 28.52
CA SER A 87 -8.84 8.58 28.11
C SER A 87 -8.80 9.49 26.87
N GLU A 88 -7.78 10.34 26.79
CA GLU A 88 -7.57 11.19 25.62
C GLU A 88 -7.34 10.37 24.35
N PHE A 89 -6.68 9.21 24.45
CA PHE A 89 -6.55 8.28 23.34
C PHE A 89 -7.91 7.81 22.81
N PHE A 90 -8.81 7.33 23.69
CA PHE A 90 -10.11 6.86 23.27
C PHE A 90 -10.93 7.98 22.60
N LYS A 91 -10.97 9.18 23.21
CA LYS A 91 -11.71 10.33 22.67
C LYS A 91 -11.17 10.75 21.31
N ALA A 92 -9.86 10.73 21.13
CA ALA A 92 -9.20 11.15 19.90
C ALA A 92 -9.41 10.14 18.75
N VAL A 93 -9.38 8.83 19.02
CA VAL A 93 -9.61 7.79 18.00
C VAL A 93 -11.10 7.61 17.70
N ALA A 94 -11.94 7.47 18.73
CA ALA A 94 -13.35 7.13 18.56
C ALA A 94 -14.20 8.33 18.07
N GLY A 95 -13.76 9.54 18.38
CA GLY A 95 -14.48 10.77 18.07
C GLY A 95 -15.79 10.89 18.85
N LYS A 96 -16.80 11.50 18.22
CA LYS A 96 -18.10 11.75 18.83
C LYS A 96 -18.98 10.49 18.76
N ALA A 97 -19.55 10.11 19.90
CA ALA A 97 -20.47 8.99 19.97
C ALA A 97 -21.71 9.22 19.07
N PRO A 98 -22.18 8.18 18.35
CA PRO A 98 -23.41 8.27 17.57
C PRO A 98 -24.63 8.34 18.49
N TRP A 99 -25.73 8.89 17.95
CA TRP A 99 -26.98 9.04 18.70
C TRP A 99 -27.66 7.69 19.01
N PHE A 100 -27.58 6.73 18.07
CA PHE A 100 -28.03 5.35 18.24
C PHE A 100 -26.85 4.38 18.30
N GLY A 101 -26.95 3.32 19.10
CA GLY A 101 -25.93 2.27 19.17
C GLY A 101 -24.66 2.66 19.95
N LYS A 102 -24.76 3.64 20.87
CA LYS A 102 -23.64 4.15 21.67
C LYS A 102 -22.83 3.06 22.37
N ASP A 103 -23.49 2.03 22.91
CA ASP A 103 -22.78 0.95 23.60
C ASP A 103 -22.00 0.05 22.64
N LYS A 104 -22.57 -0.25 21.46
CA LYS A 104 -21.85 -0.97 20.40
C LYS A 104 -20.65 -0.16 19.90
N TRP A 105 -20.83 1.15 19.69
CA TRP A 105 -19.75 2.07 19.33
C TRP A 105 -18.68 2.12 20.42
N ARG A 106 -19.05 2.22 21.71
CA ARG A 106 -18.09 2.20 22.82
C ARG A 106 -17.26 0.92 22.82
N ARG A 107 -17.91 -0.25 22.74
CA ARG A 107 -17.23 -1.55 22.68
C ARG A 107 -16.29 -1.64 21.48
N LYS A 108 -16.72 -1.17 20.30
CA LYS A 108 -15.93 -1.13 19.06
C LYS A 108 -14.54 -0.53 19.31
N TYR A 109 -14.47 0.64 19.93
CA TYR A 109 -13.21 1.35 20.16
C TYR A 109 -12.51 0.96 21.46
N SER A 110 -13.24 0.51 22.50
CA SER A 110 -12.60 0.10 23.75
C SER A 110 -11.98 -1.28 23.64
N GLU A 111 -12.64 -2.21 22.94
CA GLU A 111 -12.25 -3.63 22.86
C GLU A 111 -11.45 -3.96 21.59
N GLY A 112 -11.55 -3.14 20.54
CA GLY A 112 -10.80 -3.34 19.30
C GLY A 112 -9.28 -3.28 19.52
N PRO A 113 -8.49 -4.26 19.04
CA PRO A 113 -7.05 -4.22 19.21
C PRO A 113 -6.42 -3.08 18.40
N ILE A 114 -5.23 -2.64 18.78
CA ILE A 114 -4.37 -1.89 17.86
C ILE A 114 -3.79 -2.91 16.88
N VAL A 115 -3.70 -2.50 15.61
CA VAL A 115 -3.10 -3.27 14.53
C VAL A 115 -2.16 -2.39 13.72
N TYR A 116 -1.14 -2.99 13.11
CA TYR A 116 -0.24 -2.35 12.16
C TYR A 116 -0.75 -2.57 10.74
N ARG A 117 -0.94 -1.48 10.01
CA ARG A 117 -1.25 -1.48 8.59
C ARG A 117 0.03 -1.18 7.82
N GLY A 118 0.46 -2.13 6.99
CA GLY A 118 1.61 -1.99 6.12
C GLY A 118 1.20 -1.45 4.76
N VAL A 119 1.87 -0.42 4.27
CA VAL A 119 1.69 0.11 2.91
C VAL A 119 2.65 -0.61 1.97
N VAL A 120 2.10 -1.31 0.98
CA VAL A 120 2.89 -2.12 0.03
C VAL A 120 3.13 -1.37 -1.27
N ALA A 121 2.16 -0.55 -1.71
CA ALA A 121 2.27 0.36 -2.84
C ALA A 121 1.41 1.62 -2.59
N ALA A 122 1.80 2.75 -3.13
CA ALA A 122 1.10 4.02 -2.95
C ALA A 122 1.37 4.97 -4.13
N GLN A 123 0.49 5.94 -4.33
CA GLN A 123 0.76 7.04 -5.28
C GLN A 123 2.00 7.83 -4.85
N SER A 124 2.76 8.34 -5.82
CA SER A 124 4.08 8.96 -5.61
C SER A 124 4.07 10.11 -4.60
N GLU A 125 2.95 10.80 -4.51
CA GLU A 125 2.69 11.93 -3.65
C GLU A 125 2.81 11.51 -2.18
N LEU A 126 2.35 10.31 -1.82
CA LEU A 126 2.39 9.84 -0.45
C LEU A 126 3.82 9.56 0.07
N TYR A 127 4.84 9.56 -0.78
CA TYR A 127 6.24 9.33 -0.37
C TYR A 127 7.05 10.61 -0.12
N LYS A 128 6.46 11.79 -0.30
CA LYS A 128 7.18 13.07 -0.14
C LYS A 128 6.35 14.13 0.60
N PRO A 129 7.00 15.04 1.33
CA PRO A 129 6.32 16.20 1.93
C PRO A 129 5.57 17.04 0.88
N SER A 130 4.52 17.72 1.33
CA SER A 130 3.80 18.71 0.51
C SER A 130 3.13 19.76 1.38
N ASP A 131 3.08 20.99 0.87
CA ASP A 131 2.35 22.10 1.51
C ASP A 131 0.83 21.99 1.30
N LYS A 132 0.36 21.04 0.47
CA LYS A 132 -1.06 20.78 0.21
C LYS A 132 -1.58 19.67 1.15
N GLY A 133 -2.03 20.07 2.34
CA GLY A 133 -2.37 19.13 3.43
C GLY A 133 -3.71 18.37 3.30
N GLU A 134 -4.62 18.78 2.42
CA GLU A 134 -5.97 18.19 2.32
C GLU A 134 -6.11 17.13 1.21
N ASP A 135 -5.07 16.91 0.41
CA ASP A 135 -5.13 15.99 -0.72
C ASP A 135 -5.24 14.53 -0.24
N ALA A 136 -6.05 13.74 -0.95
CA ALA A 136 -6.29 12.33 -0.71
C ALA A 136 -5.68 11.49 -1.83
N PHE A 137 -5.01 10.40 -1.47
CA PHE A 137 -4.29 9.54 -2.41
C PHE A 137 -4.53 8.07 -2.09
N TYR A 138 -4.38 7.23 -3.11
CA TYR A 138 -4.55 5.79 -2.98
C TYR A 138 -3.29 5.10 -2.49
N ALA A 139 -3.50 4.03 -1.72
CA ALA A 139 -2.48 3.06 -1.39
C ALA A 139 -3.06 1.65 -1.33
N VAL A 140 -2.25 0.66 -1.66
CA VAL A 140 -2.52 -0.74 -1.40
C VAL A 140 -1.86 -1.10 -0.08
N THR A 141 -2.62 -1.70 0.81
CA THR A 141 -2.17 -2.00 2.18
C THR A 141 -2.45 -3.43 2.57
N ILE A 142 -1.71 -3.90 3.58
CA ILE A 142 -1.93 -5.18 4.26
C ILE A 142 -2.12 -4.97 5.76
N VAL A 143 -2.88 -5.85 6.40
CA VAL A 143 -3.06 -5.87 7.85
C VAL A 143 -3.30 -7.29 8.33
N ALA A 144 -2.64 -7.68 9.42
CA ALA A 144 -2.92 -8.91 10.13
C ALA A 144 -3.90 -8.66 11.29
N VAL A 145 -4.82 -9.59 11.50
CA VAL A 145 -5.85 -9.49 12.55
C VAL A 145 -5.70 -10.55 13.63
N ASP A 146 -4.85 -11.54 13.43
CA ASP A 146 -4.51 -12.50 14.47
C ASP A 146 -3.57 -11.88 15.51
N LYS A 147 -3.63 -12.40 16.74
CA LYS A 147 -2.89 -11.84 17.88
C LYS A 147 -1.37 -11.92 17.73
N ALA A 148 -0.84 -12.87 16.96
CA ALA A 148 0.60 -13.05 16.84
C ALA A 148 1.23 -12.04 15.87
N HIS A 149 0.45 -11.55 14.90
CA HIS A 149 0.96 -10.69 13.83
C HIS A 149 0.42 -9.26 13.85
N GLN A 150 -0.70 -8.99 14.53
CA GLN A 150 -1.38 -7.68 14.50
C GLN A 150 -0.47 -6.48 14.83
N CYS A 151 0.56 -6.63 15.68
CA CYS A 151 1.54 -5.58 15.99
C CYS A 151 2.99 -6.06 15.77
N ASN A 152 3.20 -6.99 14.84
CA ASN A 152 4.53 -7.53 14.55
C ASN A 152 5.20 -6.72 13.43
N GLU A 153 6.03 -5.75 13.81
CA GLU A 153 6.75 -4.89 12.85
C GLU A 153 7.72 -5.69 11.96
N GLU A 154 8.46 -6.65 12.53
CA GLU A 154 9.43 -7.43 11.77
C GLU A 154 8.76 -8.27 10.67
N TRP A 155 7.66 -8.95 11.01
CA TRP A 155 6.86 -9.68 10.03
C TRP A 155 6.32 -8.75 8.95
N MET A 156 5.75 -7.61 9.35
CA MET A 156 5.18 -6.64 8.42
C MET A 156 6.22 -6.13 7.42
N GLN A 157 7.41 -5.76 7.89
CA GLN A 157 8.49 -5.27 7.04
C GLN A 157 8.99 -6.36 6.05
N ARG A 158 9.09 -7.62 6.49
CA ARG A 158 9.44 -8.74 5.60
C ARG A 158 8.41 -8.92 4.49
N VAL A 159 7.12 -8.95 4.83
CA VAL A 159 6.04 -9.13 3.85
C VAL A 159 5.97 -7.94 2.88
N ILE A 160 6.06 -6.70 3.37
CA ILE A 160 6.13 -5.50 2.52
C ILE A 160 7.29 -5.61 1.54
N LYS A 161 8.49 -5.97 2.02
CA LYS A 161 9.67 -6.09 1.17
C LYS A 161 9.51 -7.17 0.11
N GLN A 162 8.94 -8.32 0.49
CA GLN A 162 8.74 -9.43 -0.43
C GLN A 162 7.75 -9.08 -1.54
N LEU A 163 6.64 -8.39 -1.20
CA LEU A 163 5.68 -7.89 -2.19
C LEU A 163 6.29 -6.83 -3.11
N GLN A 164 7.11 -5.92 -2.58
CA GLN A 164 7.83 -4.92 -3.39
C GLN A 164 8.86 -5.58 -4.32
N ASP A 165 9.51 -6.66 -3.89
CA ASP A 165 10.42 -7.42 -4.73
C ASP A 165 9.69 -8.18 -5.84
N MET A 166 8.51 -8.74 -5.56
CA MET A 166 7.62 -9.33 -6.58
C MET A 166 7.19 -8.27 -7.61
N GLN A 167 6.74 -7.10 -7.13
CA GLN A 167 6.33 -6.00 -7.99
C GLN A 167 7.47 -5.50 -8.88
N ALA A 168 8.69 -5.45 -8.34
CA ALA A 168 9.88 -5.10 -9.11
C ALA A 168 10.40 -6.24 -10.01
N GLY A 169 9.76 -7.42 -9.99
CA GLY A 169 10.21 -8.62 -10.73
C GLY A 169 11.58 -9.13 -10.30
N LYS A 170 11.99 -8.84 -9.06
CA LYS A 170 13.23 -9.34 -8.45
C LYS A 170 13.10 -10.79 -8.00
N VAL A 171 11.87 -11.23 -7.73
CA VAL A 171 11.50 -12.60 -7.37
C VAL A 171 10.25 -13.01 -8.13
N ASP A 172 10.05 -14.32 -8.31
CA ASP A 172 8.83 -14.85 -8.92
C ASP A 172 7.61 -14.54 -8.03
N THR A 173 6.48 -14.24 -8.67
CA THR A 173 5.20 -13.99 -8.00
C THR A 173 4.41 -15.30 -7.90
N PRO A 174 4.20 -15.85 -6.69
CA PRO A 174 3.31 -16.99 -6.50
C PRO A 174 1.89 -16.69 -6.99
N SER A 175 1.17 -17.70 -7.47
CA SER A 175 -0.19 -17.53 -8.01
C SER A 175 -1.17 -16.94 -6.99
N ASP A 176 -0.98 -17.22 -5.70
CA ASP A 176 -1.80 -16.70 -4.61
C ASP A 176 -1.42 -15.26 -4.17
N CYS A 177 -0.39 -14.68 -4.77
CA CYS A 177 0.00 -13.27 -4.61
C CYS A 177 -0.26 -12.44 -5.88
N ALA A 178 -0.58 -13.07 -7.01
CA ALA A 178 -0.67 -12.41 -8.32
C ALA A 178 -1.69 -11.27 -8.34
N GLU A 179 -2.87 -11.45 -7.75
CA GLU A 179 -3.91 -10.40 -7.69
C GLU A 179 -3.44 -9.17 -6.90
N LEU A 180 -2.73 -9.39 -5.77
CA LEU A 180 -2.22 -8.28 -4.97
C LEU A 180 -1.12 -7.51 -5.70
N VAL A 181 -0.21 -8.21 -6.39
CA VAL A 181 0.87 -7.56 -7.15
C VAL A 181 0.30 -6.77 -8.34
N ASP A 182 -0.69 -7.32 -9.03
CA ASP A 182 -1.44 -6.63 -10.08
C ASP A 182 -2.10 -5.34 -9.54
N MET A 183 -2.75 -5.43 -8.39
CA MET A 183 -3.34 -4.27 -7.70
C MET A 183 -2.29 -3.22 -7.30
N MET A 184 -1.09 -3.64 -6.90
CA MET A 184 0.02 -2.73 -6.57
C MET A 184 0.52 -1.97 -7.80
N ASP A 185 0.59 -2.62 -8.96
CA ASP A 185 0.97 -2.00 -10.23
C ASP A 185 -0.07 -0.96 -10.68
N GLU A 186 -1.33 -1.21 -10.36
CA GLU A 186 -2.48 -0.36 -10.66
C GLU A 186 -2.96 0.49 -9.47
N VAL A 187 -2.05 0.91 -8.58
CA VAL A 187 -2.42 1.73 -7.41
C VAL A 187 -3.21 3.00 -7.78
N ASP A 188 -2.98 3.55 -8.98
CA ASP A 188 -3.66 4.74 -9.50
C ASP A 188 -5.06 4.46 -10.10
N ASN A 189 -5.45 3.19 -10.28
CA ASN A 189 -6.73 2.80 -10.89
C ASN A 189 -7.91 3.05 -9.93
N GLU A 190 -8.63 4.16 -10.09
CA GLU A 190 -9.74 4.55 -9.20
C GLU A 190 -10.92 3.56 -9.20
N GLY A 191 -11.01 2.67 -10.20
CA GLY A 191 -12.07 1.66 -10.31
C GLY A 191 -11.77 0.37 -9.56
N ASP A 192 -10.50 0.11 -9.22
CA ASP A 192 -10.10 -1.13 -8.58
C ASP A 192 -10.16 -1.01 -7.04
N TRP A 193 -11.16 -1.67 -6.45
CA TRP A 193 -11.38 -1.73 -5.01
C TRP A 193 -11.28 -3.16 -4.47
N ARG A 194 -10.52 -4.03 -5.16
CA ARG A 194 -10.32 -5.42 -4.73
C ARG A 194 -9.79 -5.48 -3.30
N THR A 195 -10.23 -6.51 -2.60
CA THR A 195 -9.76 -6.85 -1.25
C THR A 195 -9.68 -8.36 -1.15
N GLY A 196 -8.69 -8.88 -0.46
CA GLY A 196 -8.51 -10.32 -0.35
C GLY A 196 -7.67 -10.71 0.84
N MET A 197 -7.47 -12.02 0.99
CA MET A 197 -6.51 -12.56 1.95
C MET A 197 -5.11 -12.49 1.37
N LEU A 198 -4.13 -12.19 2.22
CA LEU A 198 -2.73 -12.31 1.84
C LEU A 198 -2.41 -13.75 1.42
N GLY A 199 -1.66 -13.91 0.33
CA GLY A 199 -1.24 -15.23 -0.16
C GLY A 199 -0.52 -16.05 0.92
N MET A 200 -0.91 -17.31 1.07
CA MET A 200 -0.35 -18.24 2.06
C MET A 200 1.12 -18.54 1.82
N SER A 201 1.60 -18.36 0.58
CA SER A 201 3.01 -18.44 0.23
C SER A 201 3.91 -17.47 1.01
N ILE A 202 3.35 -16.34 1.49
CA ILE A 202 4.11 -15.28 2.19
C ILE A 202 3.50 -14.88 3.54
N ALA A 203 2.32 -15.37 3.88
CA ALA A 203 1.62 -14.97 5.11
C ALA A 203 2.30 -15.46 6.40
N GLU A 204 3.21 -16.45 6.33
CA GLU A 204 3.88 -17.04 7.50
C GLU A 204 2.90 -17.55 8.59
N GLY A 205 1.69 -17.95 8.19
CA GLY A 205 0.63 -18.39 9.10
C GLY A 205 -0.25 -17.28 9.67
N ALA A 206 -0.04 -16.03 9.25
CA ALA A 206 -0.87 -14.88 9.64
C ALA A 206 -2.27 -14.93 9.00
N GLU A 207 -3.27 -14.48 9.77
CA GLU A 207 -4.58 -14.13 9.24
C GLU A 207 -4.51 -12.67 8.76
N ALA A 208 -4.08 -12.48 7.52
CA ALA A 208 -3.81 -11.16 6.95
C ALA A 208 -4.62 -10.89 5.67
N TYR A 209 -4.94 -9.61 5.46
CA TYR A 209 -5.77 -9.14 4.38
C TYR A 209 -5.15 -7.95 3.68
N TYR A 210 -5.36 -7.85 2.37
CA TYR A 210 -5.03 -6.67 1.58
C TYR A 210 -6.27 -5.92 1.13
N ARG A 211 -6.11 -4.62 0.87
CA ARG A 211 -7.13 -3.75 0.30
C ARG A 211 -6.53 -2.48 -0.30
N LYS A 212 -7.33 -1.79 -1.13
CA LYS A 212 -7.11 -0.38 -1.45
C LYS A 212 -7.64 0.49 -0.32
N ASP A 213 -6.86 1.50 0.03
CA ASP A 213 -7.23 2.54 0.97
C ASP A 213 -7.00 3.92 0.39
N VAL A 214 -7.71 4.89 0.96
CA VAL A 214 -7.54 6.31 0.68
C VAL A 214 -6.91 6.95 1.90
N PHE A 215 -5.74 7.55 1.72
CA PHE A 215 -5.04 8.29 2.77
C PHE A 215 -5.13 9.79 2.53
N PHE A 216 -5.55 10.52 3.56
CA PHE A 216 -5.47 11.97 3.59
C PHE A 216 -4.13 12.39 4.19
N ARG A 217 -3.40 13.28 3.52
CA ARG A 217 -2.09 13.75 4.02
C ARG A 217 -2.15 14.29 5.45
N LYS A 218 -3.19 15.05 5.80
CA LYS A 218 -3.38 15.59 7.16
C LYS A 218 -3.46 14.53 8.27
N ASN A 219 -3.79 13.28 7.94
CA ASN A 219 -3.84 12.17 8.91
C ASN A 219 -2.50 11.43 9.00
N LEU A 220 -1.54 11.72 8.12
CA LEU A 220 -0.25 11.06 8.08
C LEU A 220 0.81 11.84 8.88
N PRO A 221 1.78 11.13 9.48
CA PRO A 221 2.98 11.74 10.04
C PRO A 221 3.64 12.73 9.09
N ASN A 222 3.82 13.98 9.52
CA ASN A 222 4.42 15.05 8.71
C ASN A 222 3.81 15.24 7.31
N GLY A 223 2.59 14.76 7.06
CA GLY A 223 1.91 14.90 5.77
C GLY A 223 2.26 13.85 4.70
N PHE A 224 3.01 12.80 5.03
CA PHE A 224 3.39 11.72 4.09
C PHE A 224 3.64 10.39 4.82
N LEU A 225 3.90 9.31 4.08
CA LEU A 225 4.00 7.96 4.66
C LEU A 225 5.23 7.82 5.59
N PRO A 226 5.12 7.01 6.66
CA PRO A 226 6.25 6.63 7.49
C PRO A 226 7.34 5.90 6.70
N THR A 227 8.61 6.07 7.08
CA THR A 227 9.74 5.42 6.40
C THR A 227 9.67 3.89 6.46
N ASN A 228 9.18 3.33 7.57
CA ASN A 228 8.97 1.89 7.70
C ASN A 228 7.70 1.39 6.97
N GLY A 229 6.91 2.29 6.38
CA GLY A 229 5.67 1.97 5.67
C GLY A 229 4.53 1.50 6.58
N ILE A 230 4.63 1.68 7.90
CA ILE A 230 3.67 1.15 8.87
C ILE A 230 2.86 2.28 9.51
N LEU A 231 1.54 2.14 9.45
CA LEU A 231 0.59 3.03 10.13
C LEU A 231 -0.17 2.24 11.20
N PRO A 232 -0.10 2.64 12.47
CA PRO A 232 -0.87 2.00 13.53
C PRO A 232 -2.32 2.47 13.49
N GLN A 233 -3.26 1.54 13.66
CA GLN A 233 -4.70 1.81 13.64
C GLN A 233 -5.42 1.00 14.72
N VAL A 234 -6.67 1.35 15.01
CA VAL A 234 -7.54 0.51 15.82
C VAL A 234 -8.38 -0.37 14.90
N CYS A 235 -8.32 -1.68 15.07
CA CYS A 235 -9.22 -2.62 14.40
C CYS A 235 -10.61 -2.50 15.02
N THR A 236 -11.54 -1.99 14.23
CA THR A 236 -12.88 -1.67 14.70
C THR A 236 -13.95 -2.61 14.19
N ASN A 237 -13.63 -3.43 13.20
CA ASN A 237 -14.43 -4.56 12.77
C ASN A 237 -13.50 -5.76 12.57
N ILE A 238 -13.93 -6.96 12.96
CA ILE A 238 -13.25 -8.18 12.52
C ILE A 238 -13.60 -8.35 11.03
N PRO A 239 -12.62 -8.67 10.16
CA PRO A 239 -12.90 -8.80 8.73
C PRO A 239 -13.95 -9.90 8.51
N VAL A 240 -15.08 -9.50 7.93
CA VAL A 240 -16.04 -10.43 7.33
C VAL A 240 -15.82 -10.33 5.84
N LYS A 241 -15.74 -11.48 5.15
CA LYS A 241 -15.63 -11.55 3.70
C LYS A 241 -16.69 -10.61 3.07
N GLU A 242 -16.28 -9.78 2.11
CA GLU A 242 -17.15 -8.85 1.36
C GLU A 242 -17.73 -7.66 2.16
N SER A 243 -17.14 -7.27 3.29
CA SER A 243 -17.57 -6.07 4.01
C SER A 243 -16.93 -4.79 3.45
N HIS A 244 -17.77 -3.87 2.96
CA HIS A 244 -17.36 -2.48 2.62
C HIS A 244 -17.04 -1.61 3.86
N LEU A 245 -17.29 -2.09 5.08
CA LEU A 245 -17.00 -1.31 6.28
C LEU A 245 -15.48 -1.18 6.49
N PRO A 246 -15.00 0.00 6.96
CA PRO A 246 -13.60 0.16 7.30
C PRO A 246 -13.24 -0.86 8.39
N LEU A 247 -12.19 -1.62 8.09
CA LEU A 247 -11.63 -2.64 8.98
C LEU A 247 -11.03 -2.01 10.24
N THR A 248 -10.53 -0.78 10.06
CA THR A 248 -9.72 -0.05 11.03
C THR A 248 -10.09 1.43 11.03
N ASP A 249 -9.79 2.12 12.13
CA ASP A 249 -9.86 3.58 12.25
C ASP A 249 -8.47 4.14 12.61
N ASP A 250 -8.14 5.32 12.09
CA ASP A 250 -6.83 5.96 12.25
C ASP A 250 -6.53 6.29 13.71
N ILE A 251 -5.30 6.00 14.14
CA ILE A 251 -4.77 6.58 15.37
C ILE A 251 -4.19 7.95 15.02
N PRO A 252 -4.52 9.01 15.77
CA PRO A 252 -3.91 10.32 15.55
C PRO A 252 -2.39 10.31 15.77
N VAL A 253 -1.67 11.03 14.91
CA VAL A 253 -0.20 11.00 14.83
C VAL A 253 0.49 11.33 16.16
N GLN A 254 -0.11 12.17 17.02
CA GLN A 254 0.48 12.54 18.30
C GLN A 254 0.70 11.37 19.27
N PHE A 255 0.08 10.21 19.03
CA PHE A 255 0.23 9.03 19.90
C PHE A 255 1.41 8.12 19.49
N TYR A 256 2.03 8.36 18.33
CA TYR A 256 3.14 7.55 17.82
C TYR A 256 4.18 8.38 17.04
N MET A 257 4.13 9.70 17.17
CA MET A 257 5.18 10.63 16.74
C MET A 257 5.89 11.19 17.97
N ASP A 258 7.15 11.60 17.81
CA ASP A 258 7.95 12.28 18.83
C ASP A 258 7.67 13.78 18.93
#